data_AF-X0VTS0-F1
#
_entry.id   AF-X0VTS0-F1
#
_cell.length_a   1.000
_cell.length_b   1.000
_cell.length_c   1.000
_cell.angle_alpha   90.00
_cell.angle_beta   90.00
_cell.angle_gamma   90.00
#
_symmetry.space_group_name_H-M   'P 1'
#
loop_
_entity.id
_entity.type
_entity.pdbx_description
1 polymer ?
#
loop_
_entity_poly.entity_id
_entity_poly.type
_entity_poly.pdbx_seq_one_letter_code
_entity_poly.pdbx_strand_id
1 'polypeptide(L)'
;WKSDFADGLAIKAAEMIFQYLPRAYKDRNDREAKEKMHIAASIAGLAFGNSQAGLSHSLGHSLGAVFHLPHGKACGISLPYSLQFEAKEPEVMDLLAEFAYYLRIEDVAALVKKIFDLLTAIDIPHSLNKTEISKEDFEARLDKLTENAGQDATAVTIKRTASNEEFRKLFECIYEGKEVDF
;
A
#
# COMPACT_ATOMS: atom_id res chain seq x y z
N TRP A 1 -13.19 1.96 -6.91
CA TRP A 1 -14.38 2.65 -7.47
C TRP A 1 -14.20 4.15 -7.23
N LYS A 2 -14.11 4.96 -8.29
CA LYS A 2 -13.83 6.40 -8.18
C LYS A 2 -15.15 7.17 -7.97
N SER A 3 -15.13 8.20 -7.13
CA SER A 3 -16.21 9.20 -7.07
C SER A 3 -15.68 10.50 -6.50
N ASP A 4 -16.18 11.65 -6.97
CA ASP A 4 -15.73 12.96 -6.50
C ASP A 4 -15.81 13.10 -4.96
N PHE A 5 -16.80 12.43 -4.34
CA PHE A 5 -16.95 12.38 -2.89
C PHE A 5 -15.80 11.63 -2.21
N ALA A 6 -15.51 10.40 -2.65
CA ALA A 6 -14.45 9.59 -2.05
C ALA A 6 -13.05 10.14 -2.36
N ASP A 7 -12.86 10.74 -3.55
CA ASP A 7 -11.58 11.25 -4.01
C ASP A 7 -11.12 12.44 -3.17
N GLY A 8 -12.02 13.40 -2.89
CA GLY A 8 -11.72 14.54 -2.02
C GLY A 8 -11.32 14.11 -0.61
N LEU A 9 -11.98 13.08 -0.07
CA LEU A 9 -11.62 12.48 1.22
C LEU A 9 -10.25 11.79 1.15
N ALA A 10 -9.99 10.98 0.12
CA ALA A 10 -8.74 10.25 -0.04
C ALA A 10 -7.54 11.19 -0.18
N ILE A 11 -7.65 12.22 -1.02
CA ILE A 11 -6.62 13.25 -1.19
C ILE A 11 -6.34 13.92 0.16
N LYS A 12 -7.40 14.34 0.87
CA LYS A 12 -7.21 15.03 2.15
C LYS A 12 -6.55 14.15 3.21
N ALA A 13 -6.94 12.88 3.27
CA ALA A 13 -6.32 11.92 4.18
C ALA A 13 -4.84 11.73 3.85
N ALA A 14 -4.49 11.55 2.57
CA ALA A 14 -3.10 11.37 2.15
C ALA A 14 -2.21 12.59 2.45
N GLU A 15 -2.68 13.81 2.19
CA GLU A 15 -1.98 15.05 2.59
C GLU A 15 -1.65 15.04 4.09
N MET A 16 -2.64 14.72 4.92
CA MET A 16 -2.49 14.70 6.37
C MET A 16 -1.57 13.57 6.82
N ILE A 17 -1.66 12.38 6.21
CA ILE A 17 -0.80 11.24 6.55
C ILE A 17 0.67 11.58 6.25
N PHE A 18 0.97 12.09 5.05
CA PHE A 18 2.35 12.49 4.71
C PHE A 18 2.90 13.57 5.65
N GLN A 19 2.05 14.46 6.15
CA GLN A 19 2.47 15.54 7.05
C GLN A 19 2.63 15.09 8.51
N TYR A 20 1.68 14.34 9.05
CA TYR A 20 1.56 14.13 10.49
C TYR A 20 2.01 12.74 10.95
N LEU A 21 2.04 11.72 10.08
CA LEU A 21 2.46 10.38 10.49
C LEU A 21 3.93 10.35 10.96
N PRO A 22 4.90 10.93 10.21
CA PRO A 22 6.29 10.98 10.68
C PRO A 22 6.45 11.73 12.00
N ARG A 23 5.70 12.82 12.20
CA ARG A 23 5.69 13.61 13.45
C ARG A 23 5.16 12.79 14.62
N ALA A 24 3.99 12.18 14.46
CA ALA A 24 3.34 11.38 15.50
C ALA A 24 4.16 10.15 15.89
N TYR A 25 4.94 9.59 14.95
CA TYR A 25 5.85 8.49 15.21
C TYR A 25 7.10 8.95 15.97
N LYS A 26 7.75 10.02 15.49
CA LYS A 26 9.01 10.54 16.05
C LYS A 26 8.86 11.10 17.45
N ASP A 27 7.78 11.83 17.72
CA ASP A 27 7.49 12.40 19.03
C ASP A 27 6.12 11.95 19.56
N ARG A 28 6.16 11.06 20.56
CA ARG A 28 4.96 10.53 21.22
C ARG A 28 4.14 11.60 21.96
N ASN A 29 4.73 12.75 22.25
CA ASN A 29 4.11 13.88 22.92
C ASN A 29 3.55 14.94 21.96
N ASP A 30 3.75 14.80 20.64
CA ASP A 30 3.14 15.67 19.64
C ASP A 30 1.63 15.38 19.55
N ARG A 31 0.86 16.03 20.44
CA ARG A 31 -0.59 15.84 20.56
C ARG A 31 -1.32 16.28 19.29
N GLU A 32 -0.84 17.33 18.63
CA GLU A 32 -1.42 17.81 17.38
C GLU A 32 -1.25 16.75 16.30
N ALA A 33 -0.04 16.22 16.09
CA ALA A 33 0.18 15.20 15.07
C ALA A 33 -0.66 13.95 15.30
N LYS A 34 -0.82 13.52 16.56
CA LYS A 34 -1.67 12.38 16.92
C LYS A 34 -3.14 12.63 16.67
N GLU A 35 -3.64 13.83 17.01
CA GLU A 35 -5.02 14.24 16.71
C GLU A 35 -5.25 14.26 15.21
N LYS A 36 -4.37 14.90 14.44
CA LYS A 36 -4.47 14.98 12.99
C LYS A 36 -4.39 13.61 12.34
N MET A 37 -3.54 12.71 12.82
CA MET A 37 -3.50 11.33 12.34
C MET A 37 -4.77 10.56 12.64
N HIS A 38 -5.38 10.77 13.81
CA HIS A 38 -6.66 10.13 14.14
C HIS A 38 -7.77 10.59 13.19
N ILE A 39 -7.84 11.90 12.92
CA ILE A 39 -8.76 12.48 11.95
C ILE A 39 -8.48 11.95 10.53
N ALA A 40 -7.22 11.92 10.10
CA ALA A 40 -6.83 11.44 8.78
C ALA A 40 -7.23 9.97 8.57
N ALA A 41 -7.06 9.12 9.59
CA ALA A 41 -7.51 7.74 9.55
C ALA A 41 -9.03 7.62 9.41
N SER A 42 -9.81 8.46 10.11
CA SER A 42 -11.27 8.49 9.94
C SER A 42 -11.69 8.97 8.55
N ILE A 43 -11.03 9.99 8.00
CA ILE A 43 -11.28 10.47 6.63
C ILE A 43 -10.96 9.38 5.61
N ALA A 44 -9.84 8.69 5.75
CA ALA A 44 -9.49 7.54 4.91
C ALA A 44 -10.53 6.41 5.03
N GLY A 45 -11.05 6.18 6.25
CA GLY A 45 -12.17 5.28 6.52
C GLY A 45 -13.41 5.60 5.70
N LEU A 46 -13.79 6.87 5.65
CA LEU A 46 -14.93 7.35 4.84
C LEU A 46 -14.65 7.23 3.34
N ALA A 47 -13.41 7.47 2.91
CA ALA A 47 -13.02 7.29 1.51
C ALA A 47 -13.17 5.82 1.10
N PHE A 48 -12.42 4.90 1.73
CA PHE A 48 -12.43 3.48 1.35
C PHE A 48 -13.81 2.84 1.57
N GLY A 49 -14.57 3.28 2.58
CA GLY A 49 -15.94 2.81 2.82
C GLY A 49 -16.90 3.09 1.65
N ASN A 50 -16.56 4.05 0.77
CA ASN A 50 -17.32 4.40 -0.43
C ASN A 50 -16.60 4.05 -1.74
N SER A 51 -15.32 3.64 -1.72
CA SER A 51 -14.52 3.37 -2.91
C SER A 51 -13.87 1.99 -2.98
N GLN A 52 -13.98 1.21 -1.90
CA GLN A 52 -13.28 -0.07 -1.63
C GLN A 52 -11.75 0.10 -1.50
N ALA A 53 -11.05 -0.99 -1.21
CA ALA A 53 -9.59 -1.04 -1.11
C ALA A 53 -8.93 -1.48 -2.43
N GLY A 54 -7.62 -1.24 -2.55
CA GLY A 54 -6.81 -1.64 -3.72
C GLY A 54 -6.05 -2.96 -3.53
N LEU A 55 -5.26 -3.36 -4.53
CA LEU A 55 -4.50 -4.61 -4.56
C LEU A 55 -3.56 -4.81 -3.36
N SER A 56 -3.03 -3.71 -2.80
CA SER A 56 -2.21 -3.73 -1.59
C SER A 56 -2.87 -4.41 -0.39
N HIS A 57 -4.22 -4.37 -0.28
CA HIS A 57 -4.93 -5.06 0.79
C HIS A 57 -4.98 -6.57 0.57
N SER A 58 -5.25 -7.05 -0.65
CA SER A 58 -5.18 -8.48 -0.97
C SER A 58 -3.80 -9.06 -0.63
N LEU A 59 -2.73 -8.38 -1.07
CA LEU A 59 -1.35 -8.76 -0.76
C LEU A 59 -1.09 -8.70 0.76
N GLY A 60 -1.50 -7.63 1.43
CA GLY A 60 -1.30 -7.42 2.85
C GLY A 60 -2.07 -8.38 3.74
N HIS A 61 -3.32 -8.72 3.40
CA HIS A 61 -4.13 -9.74 4.09
C HIS A 61 -3.46 -11.10 4.02
N SER A 62 -2.98 -11.47 2.83
CA SER A 62 -2.27 -12.72 2.63
C SER A 62 -0.99 -12.80 3.47
N LEU A 63 -0.14 -11.76 3.42
CA LEU A 63 1.06 -11.67 4.24
C LEU A 63 0.76 -11.71 5.75
N GLY A 64 -0.27 -10.98 6.19
CA GLY A 64 -0.70 -10.95 7.58
C GLY A 64 -1.22 -12.30 8.05
N ALA A 65 -1.98 -13.01 7.22
CA ALA A 65 -2.51 -14.33 7.55
C ALA A 65 -1.41 -15.40 7.62
N VAL A 66 -0.45 -15.36 6.70
CA VAL A 66 0.59 -16.39 6.55
C VAL A 66 1.78 -16.18 7.49
N PHE A 67 2.21 -14.93 7.72
CA PHE A 67 3.39 -14.62 8.54
C PHE A 67 3.05 -13.86 9.83
N HIS A 68 1.76 -13.69 10.16
CA HIS A 68 1.31 -12.99 11.36
C HIS A 68 1.82 -11.55 11.47
N LEU A 69 2.05 -10.90 10.33
CA LEU A 69 2.44 -9.49 10.30
C LEU A 69 1.26 -8.61 10.73
N PRO A 70 1.49 -7.55 11.53
CA PRO A 70 0.46 -6.55 11.80
C PRO A 70 -0.08 -5.98 10.49
N HIS A 71 -1.41 -5.88 10.38
CA HIS A 71 -2.11 -5.51 9.14
C HIS A 71 -1.53 -4.25 8.48
N GLY A 72 -1.34 -3.16 9.24
CA GLY A 72 -0.78 -1.92 8.69
C GLY A 72 0.65 -2.05 8.17
N LYS A 73 1.46 -2.94 8.76
CA LYS A 73 2.82 -3.24 8.28
C LYS A 73 2.76 -4.04 6.98
N ALA A 74 1.90 -5.06 6.92
CA ALA A 74 1.74 -5.88 5.72
C ALA A 74 1.23 -5.05 4.53
N CYS A 75 0.13 -4.31 4.71
CA CYS A 75 -0.42 -3.44 3.66
C CYS A 75 0.55 -2.31 3.28
N GLY A 76 1.24 -1.72 4.26
CA GLY A 76 2.22 -0.66 4.03
C GLY A 76 3.39 -1.13 3.18
N ILE A 77 3.96 -2.31 3.47
CA ILE A 77 5.05 -2.90 2.68
C ILE A 77 4.57 -3.23 1.26
N SER A 78 3.35 -3.76 1.10
CA SER A 78 2.82 -4.13 -0.21
C SER A 78 2.43 -2.95 -1.11
N LEU A 79 2.12 -1.78 -0.53
CA LEU A 79 1.55 -0.65 -1.26
C LEU A 79 2.44 -0.12 -2.40
N PRO A 80 3.74 0.15 -2.22
CA PRO A 80 4.58 0.62 -3.33
C PRO A 80 4.62 -0.35 -4.51
N TYR A 81 4.72 -1.65 -4.24
CA TYR A 81 4.79 -2.69 -5.26
C TYR A 81 3.45 -2.84 -5.99
N SER A 82 2.33 -2.76 -5.27
CA SER A 82 1.00 -2.79 -5.90
C SER A 82 0.82 -1.60 -6.82
N LEU A 83 1.23 -0.39 -6.41
CA LEU A 83 1.13 0.80 -7.25
C LEU A 83 2.00 0.71 -8.50
N GLN A 84 3.23 0.18 -8.40
CA GLN A 84 4.10 -0.04 -9.55
C GLN A 84 3.47 -1.00 -10.57
N PHE A 85 2.85 -2.08 -10.09
CA PHE A 85 2.11 -3.02 -10.92
C PHE A 85 0.88 -2.38 -11.54
N GLU A 86 0.00 -1.82 -10.71
CA GLU A 86 -1.29 -1.25 -11.13
C GLU A 86 -1.09 -0.10 -12.13
N ALA A 87 -0.04 0.72 -11.98
CA ALA A 87 0.30 1.82 -12.89
C ALA A 87 0.65 1.39 -14.32
N LYS A 88 0.92 0.11 -14.58
CA LYS A 88 1.14 -0.38 -15.96
C LYS A 88 -0.16 -0.49 -16.76
N GLU A 89 -1.32 -0.40 -16.10
CA GLU A 89 -2.62 -0.21 -16.77
C GLU A 89 -2.83 1.29 -17.06
N PRO A 90 -2.97 1.73 -18.33
CA PRO A 90 -3.05 3.16 -18.67
C PRO A 90 -4.12 3.93 -17.90
N GLU A 91 -5.31 3.34 -17.71
CA GLU A 91 -6.39 4.00 -16.97
C GLU A 91 -6.03 4.21 -15.49
N VAL A 92 -5.26 3.30 -14.89
CA VAL A 92 -4.79 3.44 -13.51
C VAL A 92 -3.62 4.42 -13.41
N MET A 93 -2.72 4.43 -14.40
CA MET A 93 -1.65 5.43 -14.49
C MET A 93 -2.22 6.85 -14.45
N ASP A 94 -3.24 7.13 -15.27
CA ASP A 94 -3.88 8.45 -15.33
C ASP A 94 -4.49 8.85 -13.97
N LEU A 95 -5.13 7.90 -13.28
CA LEU A 95 -5.68 8.13 -11.94
C LEU A 95 -4.60 8.43 -10.90
N LEU A 96 -3.50 7.69 -10.92
CA LEU A 96 -2.38 7.91 -10.01
C LEU A 96 -1.65 9.22 -10.31
N ALA A 97 -1.56 9.61 -11.59
CA ALA A 97 -0.99 10.89 -12.00
C ALA A 97 -1.87 12.07 -11.54
N GLU A 98 -3.19 11.96 -11.68
CA GLU A 98 -4.14 12.93 -11.14
C GLU A 98 -4.02 13.04 -9.61
N PHE A 99 -3.94 11.90 -8.90
CA PHE A 99 -3.76 11.87 -7.46
C PHE A 99 -2.43 12.52 -7.02
N ALA A 100 -1.33 12.22 -7.72
CA ALA A 100 -0.02 12.84 -7.48
C ALA A 100 -0.08 14.35 -7.71
N TYR A 101 -0.74 14.80 -8.78
CA TYR A 101 -0.95 16.21 -9.09
C TYR A 101 -1.67 16.95 -7.93
N TYR A 102 -2.77 16.40 -7.41
CA TYR A 102 -3.47 17.01 -6.27
C TYR A 102 -2.62 17.07 -5.01
N LEU A 103 -1.75 16.09 -4.80
CA LEU A 103 -0.79 16.07 -3.70
C LEU A 103 0.47 16.92 -3.95
N ARG A 104 0.56 17.59 -5.11
CA ARG A 104 1.73 18.38 -5.55
C ARG A 104 3.00 17.55 -5.59
N ILE A 105 2.86 16.31 -6.07
CA ILE A 105 3.94 15.36 -6.33
C ILE A 105 4.12 15.29 -7.85
N GLU A 106 5.37 15.30 -8.29
CA GLU A 106 5.75 15.47 -9.71
C GLU A 106 5.09 14.44 -10.63
N ASP A 107 5.17 13.16 -10.28
CA ASP A 107 4.61 12.06 -11.06
C ASP A 107 4.34 10.82 -10.17
N VAL A 108 3.89 9.73 -10.80
CA VAL A 108 3.60 8.47 -10.12
C VAL A 108 4.86 7.81 -9.53
N ALA A 109 6.02 7.95 -10.18
CA ALA A 109 7.27 7.41 -9.66
C ALA A 109 7.71 8.15 -8.38
N ALA A 110 7.58 9.47 -8.35
CA ALA A 110 7.80 10.31 -7.19
C ALA A 110 6.79 10.02 -6.07
N LEU A 111 5.54 9.70 -6.40
CA LEU A 111 4.53 9.26 -5.42
C LEU A 111 4.94 7.95 -4.76
N VAL A 112 5.30 6.94 -5.55
CA VAL A 112 5.78 5.64 -5.05
C VAL A 112 7.03 5.83 -4.17
N LYS A 113 7.98 6.65 -4.62
CA LYS A 113 9.17 6.99 -3.82
C LYS A 113 8.79 7.66 -2.51
N LYS A 114 7.85 8.61 -2.50
CA LYS A 114 7.40 9.30 -1.28
C LYS A 114 6.75 8.34 -0.29
N ILE A 115 6.07 7.29 -0.77
CA ILE A 115 5.53 6.23 0.09
C ILE A 115 6.67 5.40 0.70
N PHE A 116 7.69 5.01 -0.08
CA PHE A 116 8.89 4.38 0.49
C PHE A 116 9.56 5.27 1.53
N ASP A 117 9.76 6.56 1.25
CA ASP A 117 10.34 7.51 2.20
C ASP A 117 9.49 7.61 3.49
N LEU A 118 8.16 7.54 3.38
CA LEU A 118 7.24 7.50 4.52
C LEU A 118 7.42 6.24 5.37
N LEU A 119 7.54 5.05 4.73
CA LEU A 119 7.79 3.79 5.44
C LEU A 119 9.12 3.84 6.20
N THR A 120 10.19 4.35 5.57
CA THR A 120 11.47 4.59 6.24
C THR A 120 11.33 5.52 7.43
N ALA A 121 10.56 6.61 7.30
CA ALA A 121 10.37 7.60 8.37
C ALA A 121 9.66 7.05 9.62
N ILE A 122 9.02 5.89 9.52
CA ILE A 122 8.34 5.19 10.61
C ILE A 122 8.93 3.79 10.90
N ASP A 123 10.19 3.57 10.52
CA ASP A 123 10.95 2.33 10.72
C ASP A 123 10.28 1.06 10.17
N ILE A 124 9.48 1.18 9.10
CA ILE A 124 8.95 0.03 8.38
C ILE A 124 9.93 -0.35 7.25
N PRO A 125 10.45 -1.59 7.23
CA PRO A 125 11.34 -2.05 6.18
C PRO A 125 10.61 -2.09 4.84
N HIS A 126 11.32 -1.84 3.74
CA HIS A 126 10.71 -1.83 2.40
C HIS A 126 10.47 -3.24 1.85
N SER A 127 11.04 -4.28 2.45
CA SER A 127 11.03 -5.64 1.92
C SER A 127 10.99 -6.68 3.03
N LEU A 128 10.47 -7.88 2.73
CA LEU A 128 10.36 -8.94 3.74
C LEU A 128 11.70 -9.58 4.09
N ASN A 129 12.69 -9.58 3.17
CA ASN A 129 14.05 -10.06 3.48
C ASN A 129 14.79 -9.19 4.51
N LYS A 130 14.24 -8.04 4.89
CA LYS A 130 14.71 -7.18 5.99
C LYS A 130 13.91 -7.41 7.29
N THR A 131 13.08 -8.44 7.32
CA THR A 131 12.33 -8.89 8.50
C THR A 131 12.88 -10.23 8.99
N GLU A 132 12.21 -10.84 9.97
CA GLU A 132 12.60 -12.15 10.52
C GLU A 132 12.19 -13.33 9.61
N ILE A 133 11.48 -13.07 8.51
CA ILE A 133 11.04 -14.10 7.57
C ILE A 133 12.23 -14.56 6.72
N SER A 134 12.62 -15.83 6.84
CA SER A 134 13.71 -16.40 6.05
C SER A 134 13.26 -16.67 4.61
N LYS A 135 14.24 -16.83 3.70
CA LYS A 135 13.96 -17.14 2.30
C LYS A 135 13.27 -18.48 2.14
N GLU A 136 13.72 -19.47 2.92
CA GLU A 136 13.18 -20.82 2.93
C GLU A 136 11.73 -20.83 3.41
N ASP A 137 11.40 -20.11 4.49
CA ASP A 137 10.02 -20.01 4.99
C ASP A 137 9.12 -19.24 4.01
N PHE A 138 9.66 -18.20 3.37
CA PHE A 138 8.95 -17.48 2.32
C PHE A 138 8.62 -18.37 1.12
N GLU A 139 9.62 -19.05 0.55
CA GLU A 139 9.46 -19.93 -0.61
C GLU A 139 8.51 -21.09 -0.30
N ALA A 140 8.58 -21.67 0.91
CA ALA A 140 7.70 -22.74 1.35
C ALA A 140 6.22 -22.31 1.47
N ARG A 141 5.93 -21.02 1.65
CA ARG A 141 4.58 -20.49 1.81
C ARG A 141 4.09 -19.67 0.62
N LEU A 142 4.90 -19.49 -0.42
CA LEU A 142 4.60 -18.64 -1.57
C LEU A 142 3.33 -19.08 -2.33
N ASP A 143 3.09 -20.38 -2.45
CA ASP A 143 1.87 -20.90 -3.07
C ASP A 143 0.63 -20.50 -2.24
N LYS A 144 0.73 -20.58 -0.91
CA LYS A 144 -0.36 -20.18 -0.02
C LYS A 144 -0.60 -18.67 -0.05
N LEU A 145 0.47 -17.88 -0.13
CA LEU A 145 0.37 -16.43 -0.29
C LEU A 145 -0.39 -16.07 -1.56
N THR A 146 -0.03 -16.71 -2.67
CA THR A 146 -0.62 -16.51 -3.99
C THR A 146 -2.09 -16.90 -4.01
N GLU A 147 -2.43 -18.08 -3.47
CA GLU A 147 -3.80 -18.57 -3.37
C GLU A 147 -4.68 -17.60 -2.56
N ASN A 148 -4.24 -17.20 -1.37
CA ASN A 148 -5.00 -16.31 -0.50
C ASN A 148 -5.23 -14.95 -1.16
N ALA A 149 -4.21 -14.39 -1.82
CA ALA A 149 -4.32 -13.09 -2.47
C ALA A 149 -5.29 -13.12 -3.66
N GLY A 150 -5.23 -14.17 -4.49
CA GLY A 150 -6.14 -14.34 -5.63
C GLY A 150 -7.60 -14.61 -5.24
N GLN A 151 -7.85 -15.13 -4.05
CA GLN A 151 -9.20 -15.37 -3.52
C GLN A 151 -9.76 -14.18 -2.72
N ASP A 152 -8.95 -13.17 -2.44
CA ASP A 152 -9.39 -11.99 -1.68
C ASP A 152 -10.37 -11.15 -2.51
N ALA A 153 -11.48 -10.74 -1.91
CA ALA A 153 -12.52 -9.97 -2.58
C ALA A 153 -12.02 -8.62 -3.12
N THR A 154 -10.93 -8.05 -2.57
CA THR A 154 -10.33 -6.82 -3.08
C THR A 154 -9.62 -7.03 -4.43
N ALA A 155 -9.12 -8.23 -4.71
CA ALA A 155 -8.47 -8.52 -5.99
C ALA A 155 -9.45 -8.54 -7.17
N VAL A 156 -10.73 -8.81 -6.93
CA VAL A 156 -11.73 -8.95 -8.01
C VAL A 156 -12.45 -7.65 -8.37
N THR A 157 -12.30 -6.58 -7.57
CA THR A 157 -13.06 -5.33 -7.76
C THR A 157 -12.21 -4.14 -8.24
N ILE A 158 -10.94 -4.37 -8.52
CA ILE A 158 -9.97 -3.37 -8.98
C ILE A 158 -9.83 -3.37 -10.51
N LYS A 159 -9.35 -2.25 -11.06
CA LYS A 159 -9.23 -2.05 -12.52
C LYS A 159 -8.17 -2.94 -13.16
N ARG A 160 -7.03 -3.10 -12.49
CA ARG A 160 -5.97 -4.03 -12.86
C ARG A 160 -5.81 -5.05 -11.75
N THR A 161 -6.25 -6.28 -12.02
CA THR A 161 -6.02 -7.42 -11.14
C THR A 161 -4.81 -8.23 -11.60
N ALA A 162 -4.25 -9.03 -10.71
CA ALA A 162 -3.13 -9.92 -10.99
C ALA A 162 -3.61 -11.34 -11.27
N SER A 163 -3.02 -12.00 -12.24
CA SER A 163 -3.06 -13.45 -12.39
C SER A 163 -2.29 -14.14 -11.25
N ASN A 164 -2.47 -15.45 -11.08
CA ASN A 164 -1.70 -16.22 -10.10
C ASN A 164 -0.19 -16.11 -10.32
N GLU A 165 0.27 -16.05 -11.58
CA GLU A 165 1.69 -15.88 -11.89
C GLU A 165 2.19 -14.48 -11.48
N GLU A 166 1.40 -13.44 -11.72
CA GLU A 166 1.73 -12.07 -11.32
C GLU A 166 1.69 -11.88 -9.80
N PHE A 167 0.75 -12.50 -9.10
CA PHE A 167 0.75 -12.52 -7.63
C PHE A 167 2.04 -13.15 -7.08
N ARG A 168 2.49 -14.26 -7.67
CA ARG A 168 3.76 -14.89 -7.29
C ARG A 168 4.93 -13.92 -7.47
N LYS A 169 5.04 -13.31 -8.65
CA LYS A 169 6.10 -12.32 -8.95
C LYS A 169 6.03 -11.10 -8.04
N LEU A 170 4.83 -10.62 -7.71
CA LEU A 170 4.61 -9.53 -6.76
C LEU A 170 5.14 -9.86 -5.38
N PHE A 171 4.85 -11.05 -4.85
CA PHE A 171 5.40 -11.50 -3.57
C PHE A 171 6.91 -11.64 -3.61
N GLU A 172 7.50 -12.11 -4.72
CA GLU A 172 8.95 -12.17 -4.91
C GLU A 172 9.58 -10.75 -4.93
N CYS A 173 8.97 -9.79 -5.61
CA CYS A 173 9.38 -8.38 -5.59
C CYS A 173 9.30 -7.79 -4.18
N ILE A 174 8.21 -8.04 -3.44
CA ILE A 174 8.03 -7.60 -2.05
C ILE A 174 9.07 -8.25 -1.12
N TYR A 175 9.39 -9.53 -1.33
CA TYR A 175 10.37 -10.23 -0.52
C TYR A 175 11.78 -9.68 -0.75
N GLU A 176 12.20 -9.58 -2.02
CA GLU A 176 13.56 -9.16 -2.40
C GLU A 176 13.76 -7.64 -2.30
N GLY A 177 12.68 -6.85 -2.36
CA GLY A 177 12.72 -5.41 -2.43
C GLY A 177 12.98 -4.86 -3.84
N LYS A 178 12.58 -5.59 -4.88
CA LYS A 178 12.82 -5.26 -6.29
C LYS A 178 11.64 -4.53 -6.91
N GLU A 179 11.94 -3.58 -7.78
CA GLU A 179 10.93 -2.87 -8.57
C GLU A 179 10.08 -3.83 -9.41
N VAL A 180 8.80 -3.50 -9.58
CA VAL A 180 7.88 -4.26 -10.44
C VAL A 180 7.93 -3.71 -11.86
N ASP A 181 8.39 -4.53 -12.81
CA ASP A 181 8.58 -4.15 -14.21
C ASP A 181 7.57 -4.77 -15.20
N PHE A 182 6.70 -5.66 -14.72
CA PHE A 182 5.65 -6.37 -15.48
C PHE A 182 4.24 -5.80 -15.24
#